data_AF-A0A1A9ETU3-F1
#
_entry.id   AF-A0A1A9ETU3-F1
#
_cell.length_a   1.000
_cell.length_b   1.000
_cell.length_c   1.000
_cell.angle_alpha   90.00
_cell.angle_beta   90.00
_cell.angle_gamma   90.00
#
_symmetry.space_group_name_H-M   'P 1'
#
loop_
_entity.id
_entity.type
_entity.pdbx_description
1 polymer ?
#
loop_
_entity_poly.entity_id
_entity_poly.type
_entity_poly.pdbx_seq_one_letter_code
_entity_poly.pdbx_strand_id
1 'polypeptide(L)'
;MATEHKPLFNPLYLKALIMILPVLIIVFASLGPKAASYPEIGHSKTQQLYWIEQPDRPDNELRLLLPAAVALDPEQRVLQQTLAALLQQRLHQPALQTLLTPVQDTQVTALSDHLQINLRWPAGEKLPELNAVLQALQQTPESAAAAAALARVRAQAYLEGQDPAQRLLNRLLQRLQQQTQQAGTRAISTADVLQQYHQLFAQAPLLILGGPDADPLAEKLNSADDFDGVSGAERSRPLRHAKQHNSAPVQPLKLQLSDARLPAMYLLGASMPGRDAEDYAAHLLAIRSLQRALELRPDAAGHYRLVWQQSRDSGYRALILDGQPARAQTLAEKVQLTAAAPVDKTAMELIDSPVIDTAVINAGLIDDTRQLLLQQLRQQLQTPQGQLDQLTTLAFNNLTGQRLDTILDQLQAVPGDDIGPRIAHYLAPETQILITLNGQ
;
A
#
# COMPACT_ATOMS: atom_id res chain seq x y z
N MET A 1 54.77 -45.88 -36.69
CA MET A 1 55.32 -44.50 -36.75
C MET A 1 54.51 -43.65 -35.81
N ALA A 2 55.11 -43.17 -34.72
CA ALA A 2 54.43 -42.43 -33.67
C ALA A 2 54.21 -40.98 -34.10
N THR A 3 52.96 -40.52 -34.04
CA THR A 3 52.55 -39.14 -34.27
C THR A 3 52.82 -38.31 -33.01
N GLU A 4 53.69 -37.30 -33.14
CA GLU A 4 53.94 -36.32 -32.07
C GLU A 4 52.67 -35.53 -31.75
N HIS A 5 52.18 -35.72 -30.52
CA HIS A 5 51.04 -34.98 -29.98
C HIS A 5 51.54 -33.64 -29.43
N LYS A 6 51.27 -32.55 -30.16
CA LYS A 6 51.61 -31.19 -29.73
C LYS A 6 50.56 -30.73 -28.71
N PRO A 7 50.91 -30.47 -27.44
CA PRO A 7 49.92 -30.09 -26.44
C PRO A 7 49.34 -28.71 -26.79
N LEU A 8 48.00 -28.62 -26.84
CA LEU A 8 47.22 -27.42 -27.16
C LEU A 8 47.45 -26.23 -26.20
N PHE A 9 48.12 -26.45 -25.06
CA PHE A 9 48.38 -25.43 -24.06
C PHE A 9 49.86 -25.38 -23.70
N ASN A 10 50.47 -24.22 -23.91
CA ASN A 10 51.83 -23.96 -23.45
C ASN A 10 51.83 -24.03 -21.91
N PRO A 11 52.67 -24.86 -21.27
CA PRO A 11 52.73 -24.99 -19.81
C PRO A 11 53.04 -23.67 -19.10
N LEU A 12 53.62 -22.70 -19.81
CA LEU A 12 53.89 -21.36 -19.30
C LEU A 12 52.61 -20.54 -19.11
N TYR A 13 51.63 -20.65 -20.03
CA TYR A 13 50.32 -20.02 -19.88
C TYR A 13 49.48 -20.70 -18.81
N LEU A 14 49.57 -22.03 -18.68
CA LEU A 14 48.88 -22.76 -17.62
C LEU A 14 49.38 -22.36 -16.23
N LYS A 15 50.71 -22.21 -16.06
CA LYS A 15 51.31 -21.71 -14.81
C LYS A 15 50.90 -20.26 -14.52
N ALA A 16 50.90 -19.40 -15.53
CA ALA A 16 50.45 -18.02 -15.36
C ALA A 16 48.97 -17.95 -14.93
N LEU A 17 48.11 -18.77 -15.55
CA LEU A 17 46.69 -18.83 -15.23
C LEU A 17 46.45 -19.37 -13.82
N ILE A 18 47.13 -20.45 -13.42
CA ILE A 18 47.06 -21.00 -12.05
C ILE A 18 47.55 -19.99 -10.99
N MET A 19 48.48 -19.10 -11.34
CA MET A 19 49.01 -18.10 -10.40
C MET A 19 48.13 -16.84 -10.32
N ILE A 20 47.49 -16.44 -11.41
CA ILE A 20 46.67 -15.22 -11.50
C ILE A 20 45.22 -15.48 -11.03
N LEU A 21 44.67 -16.68 -11.26
CA LEU A 21 43.29 -17.03 -10.91
C LEU A 21 42.97 -16.87 -9.41
N PRO A 22 43.82 -17.29 -8.45
CA PRO A 22 43.56 -17.11 -7.02
C PRO A 22 43.52 -15.63 -6.63
N VAL A 23 44.39 -14.81 -7.23
CA VAL A 23 44.43 -13.36 -7.00
C VAL A 23 43.16 -12.71 -7.53
N LEU A 24 42.71 -13.08 -8.74
CA LEU A 24 41.44 -12.61 -9.29
C LEU A 24 40.24 -13.05 -8.44
N ILE A 25 40.21 -14.28 -7.95
CA ILE A 25 39.16 -14.77 -7.04
C ILE A 25 39.16 -13.97 -5.75
N ILE A 26 40.32 -13.68 -5.15
CA ILE A 26 40.43 -12.87 -3.93
C ILE A 26 39.99 -11.43 -4.20
N VAL A 27 40.40 -10.83 -5.33
CA VAL A 27 39.99 -9.47 -5.71
C VAL A 27 38.47 -9.40 -5.94
N PHE A 28 37.89 -10.34 -6.70
CA PHE A 28 36.45 -10.40 -6.92
C PHE A 28 35.66 -10.77 -5.66
N ALA A 29 36.20 -11.60 -4.77
CA ALA A 29 35.60 -11.89 -3.48
C ALA A 29 35.67 -10.70 -2.52
N SER A 30 36.74 -9.89 -2.58
CA SER A 30 36.89 -8.64 -1.82
C SER A 30 36.03 -7.50 -2.37
N LEU A 31 35.65 -7.59 -3.64
CA LEU A 31 34.59 -6.79 -4.30
C LEU A 31 33.19 -7.38 -4.07
N GLY A 32 33.05 -8.33 -3.13
CA GLY A 32 31.75 -8.81 -2.68
C GLY A 32 30.81 -7.64 -2.39
N PRO A 33 29.50 -7.80 -2.66
CA PRO A 33 28.55 -6.70 -2.60
C PRO A 33 28.69 -6.00 -1.25
N LYS A 34 29.14 -4.73 -1.27
CA LYS A 34 29.14 -3.90 -0.07
C LYS A 34 27.74 -4.00 0.53
N ALA A 35 27.66 -4.35 1.80
CA ALA A 35 26.39 -4.34 2.52
C ALA A 35 25.71 -2.99 2.24
N ALA A 36 24.46 -3.02 1.78
CA ALA A 36 23.75 -1.81 1.41
C ALA A 36 23.73 -0.86 2.62
N SER A 37 24.35 0.30 2.47
CA SER A 37 24.29 1.37 3.47
C SER A 37 23.11 2.25 3.11
N TYR A 38 22.09 2.25 3.95
CA TYR A 38 20.93 3.13 3.79
C TYR A 38 21.21 4.46 4.50
N PRO A 39 20.73 5.60 3.99
CA PRO A 39 20.90 6.88 4.68
C PRO A 39 20.20 6.87 6.05
N GLU A 40 20.72 7.64 6.99
CA GLU A 40 20.12 7.77 8.31
C GLU A 40 18.81 8.57 8.23
N ILE A 41 17.84 8.17 9.06
CA ILE A 41 16.55 8.86 9.15
C ILE A 41 16.64 9.91 10.25
N GLY A 42 16.54 11.18 9.87
CA GLY A 42 16.34 12.26 10.82
C GLY A 42 14.87 12.34 11.26
N HIS A 43 14.64 12.68 12.53
CA HIS A 43 13.28 12.82 13.06
C HIS A 43 13.19 13.92 14.12
N SER A 44 12.03 14.59 14.16
CA SER A 44 11.68 15.60 15.14
C SER A 44 10.25 15.38 15.62
N LYS A 45 10.11 14.93 16.88
CA LYS A 45 8.80 14.65 17.49
C LYS A 45 7.98 15.91 17.73
N THR A 46 8.63 17.05 17.93
CA THR A 46 7.96 18.33 18.20
C THR A 46 7.25 18.87 16.96
N GLN A 47 7.88 18.76 15.79
CA GLN A 47 7.33 19.25 14.53
C GLN A 47 6.64 18.17 13.68
N GLN A 48 6.57 16.92 14.16
CA GLN A 48 6.12 15.77 13.37
C GLN A 48 6.83 15.71 12.00
N LEU A 49 8.15 15.91 12.01
CA LEU A 49 8.98 15.98 10.81
C LEU A 49 9.92 14.77 10.75
N TYR A 50 9.97 14.14 9.58
CA TYR A 50 10.91 13.09 9.23
C TYR A 50 11.68 13.52 8.01
N TRP A 51 12.97 13.21 7.95
CA TRP A 51 13.76 13.55 6.79
C TRP A 51 14.84 12.54 6.47
N ILE A 52 15.30 12.58 5.23
CA ILE A 52 16.40 11.78 4.72
C ILE A 52 17.22 12.58 3.72
N GLU A 53 18.52 12.68 3.97
CA GLU A 53 19.46 13.33 3.06
C GLU A 53 19.76 12.43 1.86
N GLN A 54 19.62 12.98 0.66
CA GLN A 54 19.74 12.28 -0.61
C GLN A 54 20.59 13.12 -1.57
N PRO A 55 21.92 13.14 -1.41
CA PRO A 55 22.80 14.04 -2.17
C PRO A 55 22.78 13.80 -3.68
N ASP A 56 22.43 12.58 -4.11
CA ASP A 56 22.36 12.20 -5.53
C ASP A 56 21.08 12.70 -6.23
N ARG A 57 20.13 13.29 -5.49
CA ARG A 57 18.86 13.75 -6.02
C ARG A 57 18.97 15.20 -6.53
N PRO A 58 18.39 15.55 -7.69
CA PRO A 58 18.47 16.92 -8.23
C PRO A 58 17.52 17.92 -7.57
N ASP A 59 16.53 17.43 -6.83
CA ASP A 59 15.42 18.19 -6.27
C ASP A 59 15.17 17.82 -4.80
N ASN A 60 14.66 18.79 -4.06
CA ASN A 60 14.07 18.59 -2.73
C ASN A 60 12.57 18.29 -2.89
N GLU A 61 12.04 17.40 -2.04
CA GLU A 61 10.63 17.03 -1.98
C GLU A 61 10.13 17.08 -0.54
N LEU A 62 9.06 17.84 -0.32
CA LEU A 62 8.29 17.84 0.92
C LEU A 62 6.95 17.16 0.69
N ARG A 63 6.64 16.17 1.50
CA ARG A 63 5.33 15.52 1.58
C ARG A 63 4.64 15.97 2.84
N LEU A 64 3.41 16.46 2.68
CA LEU A 64 2.51 16.76 3.78
C LEU A 64 1.45 15.66 3.82
N LEU A 65 1.43 14.87 4.89
CA LEU A 65 0.37 13.88 5.09
C LEU A 65 -0.71 14.46 6.00
N LEU A 66 -1.90 14.61 5.44
CA LEU A 66 -3.10 15.09 6.11
C LEU A 66 -3.95 13.86 6.50
N PRO A 67 -4.07 13.53 7.80
CA PRO A 67 -4.85 12.39 8.24
C PRO A 67 -6.31 12.51 7.82
N ALA A 68 -6.88 11.44 7.28
CA ALA A 68 -8.27 11.39 6.85
C ALA A 68 -8.98 10.18 7.48
N ALA A 69 -10.31 10.19 7.44
CA ALA A 69 -11.07 8.98 7.76
C ALA A 69 -10.75 7.88 6.75
N VAL A 70 -10.76 6.62 7.21
CA VAL A 70 -10.48 5.45 6.36
C VAL A 70 -11.53 5.35 5.25
N ALA A 71 -11.10 5.50 3.99
CA ALA A 71 -11.91 5.41 2.78
C ALA A 71 -11.77 4.05 2.11
N LEU A 72 -12.24 3.01 2.80
CA LEU A 72 -12.36 1.69 2.19
C LEU A 72 -13.65 1.55 1.39
N ASP A 73 -14.73 2.28 1.70
CA ASP A 73 -15.99 2.20 0.95
C ASP A 73 -16.11 3.20 -0.20
N PRO A 74 -17.08 2.98 -1.11
CA PRO A 74 -17.25 3.84 -2.27
C PRO A 74 -17.58 5.30 -1.94
N GLU A 75 -18.43 5.56 -0.94
CA GLU A 75 -18.80 6.93 -0.59
C GLU A 75 -17.60 7.64 0.06
N GLN A 76 -16.92 7.04 1.04
CA GLN A 76 -15.73 7.66 1.64
C GLN A 76 -14.59 7.85 0.63
N ARG A 77 -14.45 6.97 -0.38
CA ARG A 77 -13.52 7.20 -1.50
C ARG A 77 -13.91 8.42 -2.31
N VAL A 78 -15.20 8.58 -2.62
CA VAL A 78 -15.71 9.81 -3.27
C VAL A 78 -15.43 11.03 -2.41
N LEU A 79 -15.62 10.97 -1.08
CA LEU A 79 -15.29 12.07 -0.17
C LEU A 79 -13.80 12.44 -0.27
N GLN A 80 -12.90 11.47 -0.05
CA GLN A 80 -11.46 11.73 -0.10
C GLN A 80 -10.98 12.22 -1.47
N GLN A 81 -11.47 11.64 -2.57
CA GLN A 81 -11.15 12.12 -3.92
C GLN A 81 -11.65 13.55 -4.14
N THR A 82 -12.83 13.89 -3.60
CA THR A 82 -13.35 15.27 -3.65
C THR A 82 -12.46 16.23 -2.86
N LEU A 83 -12.02 15.83 -1.66
CA LEU A 83 -11.09 16.62 -0.84
C LEU A 83 -9.74 16.82 -1.55
N ALA A 84 -9.19 15.77 -2.16
CA ALA A 84 -7.96 15.84 -2.95
C ALA A 84 -8.12 16.78 -4.15
N ALA A 85 -9.24 16.71 -4.88
CA ALA A 85 -9.52 17.60 -5.99
C ALA A 85 -9.62 19.07 -5.55
N LEU A 86 -10.25 19.35 -4.41
CA LEU A 86 -10.33 20.70 -3.83
C LEU A 86 -8.97 21.24 -3.41
N LEU A 87 -8.14 20.42 -2.75
CA LEU A 87 -6.76 20.78 -2.41
C LEU A 87 -5.93 21.05 -3.67
N GLN A 88 -6.04 20.18 -4.68
CA GLN A 88 -5.32 20.38 -5.95
C GLN A 88 -5.76 21.67 -6.64
N GLN A 89 -7.07 21.97 -6.70
CA GLN A 89 -7.57 23.22 -7.26
C GLN A 89 -7.01 24.43 -6.50
N ARG A 90 -6.90 24.32 -5.17
CA ARG A 90 -6.37 25.36 -4.31
C ARG A 90 -4.87 25.60 -4.52
N LEU A 91 -4.10 24.52 -4.69
CA LEU A 91 -2.67 24.60 -5.03
C LEU A 91 -2.40 25.33 -6.35
N HIS A 92 -3.35 25.26 -7.29
CA HIS A 92 -3.27 25.95 -8.58
C HIS A 92 -3.80 27.39 -8.57
N GLN A 93 -4.25 27.93 -7.43
CA GLN A 93 -4.68 29.31 -7.36
C GLN A 93 -3.48 30.27 -7.48
N PRO A 94 -3.60 31.40 -8.23
CA PRO A 94 -2.48 32.32 -8.46
C PRO A 94 -1.84 32.86 -7.18
N ALA A 95 -2.67 33.15 -6.17
CA ALA A 95 -2.20 33.62 -4.87
C ALA A 95 -1.30 32.57 -4.17
N LEU A 96 -1.67 31.29 -4.26
CA LEU A 96 -0.88 30.22 -3.66
C LEU A 96 0.37 29.88 -4.48
N GLN A 97 0.28 29.94 -5.81
CA GLN A 97 1.45 29.73 -6.68
C GLN A 97 2.58 30.73 -6.40
N THR A 98 2.22 31.96 -5.98
CA THR A 98 3.21 32.96 -5.57
C THR A 98 3.94 32.54 -4.30
N LEU A 99 3.23 32.00 -3.30
CA LEU A 99 3.80 31.47 -2.06
C LEU A 99 4.59 30.16 -2.26
N LEU A 100 4.24 29.41 -3.30
CA LEU A 100 4.88 28.15 -3.65
C LEU A 100 6.15 28.34 -4.46
N THR A 101 6.51 29.53 -4.95
CA THR A 101 7.79 29.73 -5.65
C THR A 101 8.94 29.39 -4.69
N PRO A 102 9.84 28.43 -5.00
CA PRO A 102 10.24 27.92 -6.31
C PRO A 102 9.77 26.49 -6.68
N VAL A 103 8.71 25.99 -6.06
CA VAL A 103 8.09 24.69 -6.34
C VAL A 103 7.68 24.58 -7.81
N GLN A 104 8.16 23.52 -8.47
CA GLN A 104 7.92 23.25 -9.88
C GLN A 104 6.82 22.22 -10.10
N ASP A 105 6.61 21.33 -9.13
CA ASP A 105 5.61 20.26 -9.21
C ASP A 105 4.81 20.18 -7.91
N THR A 106 3.49 20.13 -8.05
CA THR A 106 2.55 20.00 -6.94
C THR A 106 1.51 18.93 -7.25
N GLN A 107 1.45 17.91 -6.39
CA GLN A 107 0.52 16.81 -6.57
C GLN A 107 -0.22 16.50 -5.28
N VAL A 108 -1.52 16.29 -5.38
CA VAL A 108 -2.35 15.77 -4.28
C VAL A 108 -2.78 14.35 -4.63
N THR A 109 -2.52 13.42 -3.72
CA THR A 109 -2.94 12.02 -3.85
C THR A 109 -3.84 11.64 -2.69
N ALA A 110 -4.98 11.01 -3.01
CA ALA A 110 -5.87 10.41 -2.02
C ALA A 110 -5.44 8.95 -1.78
N LEU A 111 -5.05 8.65 -0.55
CA LEU A 111 -4.72 7.31 -0.07
C LEU A 111 -5.80 6.85 0.92
N SER A 112 -5.88 5.55 1.18
CA SER A 112 -6.99 4.95 1.94
C SER A 112 -7.26 5.58 3.32
N ASP A 113 -6.28 6.24 3.94
CA ASP A 113 -6.38 6.80 5.29
C ASP A 113 -5.76 8.20 5.45
N HIS A 114 -5.30 8.81 4.35
CA HIS A 114 -4.76 10.16 4.37
C HIS A 114 -4.76 10.80 2.97
N LEU A 115 -4.62 12.12 2.95
CA LEU A 115 -4.28 12.86 1.74
C LEU A 115 -2.81 13.25 1.78
N GLN A 116 -2.10 13.05 0.69
CA GLN A 116 -0.69 13.40 0.55
C GLN A 116 -0.56 14.57 -0.42
N ILE A 117 0.07 15.66 0.03
CA ILE A 117 0.47 16.79 -0.83
C ILE A 117 1.98 16.70 -1.03
N ASN A 118 2.43 16.60 -2.28
CA ASN A 118 3.83 16.61 -2.67
C ASN A 118 4.20 17.97 -3.23
N LEU A 119 5.27 18.56 -2.72
CA LEU A 119 5.88 19.79 -3.21
C LEU A 119 7.32 19.48 -3.60
N ARG A 120 7.69 19.74 -4.85
CA ARG A 120 9.05 19.50 -5.36
C ARG A 120 9.68 20.77 -5.90
N TRP A 121 10.93 21.06 -5.50
CA TRP A 121 11.68 22.23 -5.95
C TRP A 121 13.17 21.88 -6.13
N PRO A 122 13.93 22.63 -6.95
CA PRO A 122 15.34 22.35 -7.19
C PRO A 122 16.22 22.39 -5.94
N ALA A 123 17.34 21.67 -5.97
CA ALA A 123 18.40 21.81 -4.98
C ALA A 123 18.96 23.23 -4.92
N GLY A 124 19.37 23.68 -3.73
CA GLY A 124 19.95 25.01 -3.46
C GLY A 124 18.93 26.16 -3.43
N GLU A 125 17.68 25.91 -3.82
CA GLU A 125 16.61 26.89 -3.76
C GLU A 125 15.99 27.00 -2.35
N LYS A 126 15.32 28.13 -2.10
CA LYS A 126 14.71 28.39 -0.79
C LYS A 126 13.49 27.50 -0.55
N LEU A 127 13.32 27.06 0.70
CA LEU A 127 12.08 26.44 1.17
C LEU A 127 10.90 27.38 0.90
N PRO A 128 9.78 26.89 0.34
CA PRO A 128 8.57 27.70 0.20
C PRO A 128 8.06 28.15 1.57
N GLU A 129 7.30 29.25 1.62
CA GLU A 129 6.74 29.80 2.86
C GLU A 129 5.63 28.89 3.43
N LEU A 130 6.04 27.78 4.05
CA LEU A 130 5.16 26.66 4.41
C LEU A 130 4.00 27.08 5.32
N ASN A 131 4.24 28.02 6.23
CA ASN A 131 3.19 28.56 7.11
C ASN A 131 2.12 29.31 6.33
N ALA A 132 2.52 30.18 5.41
CA ALA A 132 1.60 30.90 4.55
C ALA A 132 0.84 29.94 3.62
N VAL A 133 1.55 28.94 3.08
CA VAL A 133 0.93 27.87 2.27
C VAL A 133 -0.11 27.09 3.07
N LEU A 134 0.20 26.66 4.29
CA LEU A 134 -0.73 25.92 5.15
C LEU A 134 -1.94 26.76 5.56
N GLN A 135 -1.73 28.01 5.97
CA GLN A 135 -2.83 28.93 6.28
C GLN A 135 -3.72 29.18 5.07
N ALA A 136 -3.11 29.33 3.91
CA ALA A 136 -3.86 29.50 2.68
C ALA A 136 -4.57 28.21 2.27
N LEU A 137 -4.04 27.01 2.52
CA LEU A 137 -4.73 25.73 2.30
C LEU A 137 -5.89 25.50 3.29
N GLN A 138 -5.82 26.04 4.50
CA GLN A 138 -6.85 25.91 5.53
C GLN A 138 -8.15 26.67 5.23
N GLN A 139 -8.12 27.69 4.38
CA GLN A 139 -9.33 28.49 4.15
C GLN A 139 -10.40 27.63 3.46
N THR A 140 -11.65 27.81 3.91
CA THR A 140 -12.77 27.03 3.42
C THR A 140 -12.95 27.20 1.91
N PRO A 141 -13.10 26.12 1.14
CA PRO A 141 -13.47 26.23 -0.26
C PRO A 141 -14.91 26.75 -0.39
N GLU A 142 -15.20 27.47 -1.47
CA GLU A 142 -16.55 27.95 -1.73
C GLU A 142 -17.53 26.77 -1.87
N SER A 143 -18.73 26.90 -1.31
CA SER A 143 -19.73 25.82 -1.36
C SER A 143 -20.09 25.41 -2.79
N ALA A 144 -20.07 26.34 -3.74
CA ALA A 144 -20.32 26.05 -5.16
C ALA A 144 -19.19 25.21 -5.77
N ALA A 145 -17.94 25.54 -5.47
CA ALA A 145 -16.77 24.78 -5.91
C ALA A 145 -16.77 23.35 -5.31
N ALA A 146 -17.09 23.23 -4.01
CA ALA A 146 -17.23 21.94 -3.34
C ALA A 146 -18.34 21.08 -3.96
N ALA A 147 -19.50 21.67 -4.26
CA ALA A 147 -20.59 20.96 -4.92
C ALA A 147 -20.22 20.49 -6.33
N ALA A 148 -19.54 21.35 -7.11
CA ALA A 148 -19.08 21.00 -8.45
C ALA A 148 -18.04 19.88 -8.45
N ALA A 149 -17.07 19.93 -7.53
CA ALA A 149 -16.07 18.88 -7.34
C ALA A 149 -16.73 17.55 -6.95
N LEU A 150 -17.65 17.56 -5.98
CA LEU A 150 -18.38 16.38 -5.55
C LEU A 150 -19.19 15.75 -6.69
N ALA A 151 -19.89 16.58 -7.48
CA ALA A 151 -20.67 16.10 -8.62
C ALA A 151 -19.77 15.44 -9.69
N ARG A 152 -18.61 16.05 -9.99
CA ARG A 152 -17.64 15.50 -10.94
C ARG A 152 -17.06 14.16 -10.47
N VAL A 153 -16.61 14.09 -9.22
CA VAL A 153 -16.03 12.87 -8.65
C VAL A 153 -17.08 11.76 -8.58
N ARG A 154 -18.33 12.07 -8.20
CA ARG A 154 -19.43 11.10 -8.25
C ARG A 154 -19.73 10.59 -9.65
N ALA A 155 -19.74 11.47 -10.64
CA ALA A 155 -19.95 11.07 -12.03
C ALA A 155 -18.83 10.12 -12.50
N GLN A 156 -17.57 10.41 -12.15
CA GLN A 156 -16.45 9.54 -12.44
C GLN A 156 -16.58 8.18 -11.73
N ALA A 157 -16.87 8.17 -10.42
CA ALA A 157 -17.07 6.95 -9.65
C ALA A 157 -18.25 6.12 -10.17
N TYR A 158 -19.31 6.77 -10.68
CA TYR A 158 -20.43 6.09 -11.33
C TYR A 158 -20.01 5.41 -12.64
N LEU A 159 -19.21 6.07 -13.48
CA LEU A 159 -18.69 5.50 -14.72
C LEU A 159 -17.75 4.32 -14.43
N GLU A 160 -16.83 4.47 -13.48
CA GLU A 160 -15.94 3.41 -13.02
C GLU A 160 -16.72 2.24 -12.39
N GLY A 161 -17.82 2.54 -11.68
CA GLY A 161 -18.72 1.56 -11.09
C GLY A 161 -19.60 0.80 -12.11
N GLN A 162 -19.51 1.10 -13.40
CA GLN A 162 -20.17 0.29 -14.44
C GLN A 162 -19.41 -1.01 -14.71
N ASP A 163 -18.11 -1.03 -14.42
CA ASP A 163 -17.30 -2.25 -14.53
C ASP A 163 -17.84 -3.35 -13.60
N PRO A 164 -18.13 -4.56 -14.12
CA PRO A 164 -18.68 -5.66 -13.34
C PRO A 164 -17.83 -5.99 -12.10
N ALA A 165 -16.49 -5.88 -12.20
CA ALA A 165 -15.59 -6.24 -11.11
C ALA A 165 -15.64 -5.17 -10.02
N GLN A 166 -15.69 -3.90 -10.41
CA GLN A 166 -15.90 -2.78 -9.49
C GLN A 166 -17.24 -2.85 -8.76
N ARG A 167 -18.32 -3.34 -9.41
CA ARG A 167 -19.61 -3.56 -8.73
C ARG A 167 -19.53 -4.61 -7.64
N LEU A 168 -18.87 -5.73 -7.90
CA LEU A 168 -18.63 -6.77 -6.90
C LEU A 168 -17.82 -6.21 -5.73
N LEU A 169 -16.74 -5.48 -6.01
CA LEU A 169 -15.90 -4.84 -4.99
C LEU A 169 -16.69 -3.85 -4.14
N ASN A 170 -17.44 -2.94 -4.77
CA ASN A 170 -18.27 -1.97 -4.04
C ASN A 170 -19.27 -2.67 -3.12
N ARG A 171 -19.84 -3.80 -3.55
CA ARG A 171 -20.76 -4.59 -2.73
C ARG A 171 -20.07 -5.29 -1.57
N LEU A 172 -18.86 -5.80 -1.75
CA LEU A 172 -18.04 -6.35 -0.67
C LEU A 172 -17.80 -5.30 0.42
N LEU A 173 -17.37 -4.10 0.01
CA LEU A 173 -17.01 -3.02 0.92
C LEU A 173 -18.19 -2.54 1.76
N GLN A 174 -19.36 -2.38 1.13
CA GLN A 174 -20.60 -2.07 1.85
C GLN A 174 -20.91 -3.10 2.94
N ARG A 175 -20.60 -4.37 2.72
CA ARG A 175 -20.88 -5.45 3.68
C ARG A 175 -19.88 -5.51 4.81
N LEU A 176 -18.59 -5.39 4.49
CA LEU A 176 -17.54 -5.30 5.51
C LEU A 176 -17.85 -4.15 6.48
N GLN A 177 -18.32 -3.00 5.99
CA GLN A 177 -18.71 -1.89 6.87
C GLN A 177 -19.95 -2.14 7.73
N GLN A 178 -20.99 -2.76 7.16
CA GLN A 178 -22.20 -3.09 7.91
C GLN A 178 -21.89 -4.04 9.08
N GLN A 179 -20.88 -4.89 8.95
CA GLN A 179 -20.41 -5.77 10.03
C GLN A 179 -19.64 -4.99 11.11
N THR A 180 -18.92 -3.93 10.76
CA THR A 180 -18.14 -3.11 11.69
C THR A 180 -18.95 -2.03 12.43
N GLN A 181 -20.29 -2.01 12.30
CA GLN A 181 -21.21 -1.05 12.96
C GLN A 181 -20.86 0.45 12.75
N GLN A 182 -20.08 0.81 11.73
CA GLN A 182 -19.91 2.19 11.34
C GLN A 182 -21.11 2.63 10.48
N ALA A 183 -21.79 3.66 10.97
CA ALA A 183 -22.95 4.39 10.45
C ALA A 183 -23.48 3.99 9.05
N GLY A 184 -24.81 3.84 8.96
CA GLY A 184 -25.53 3.54 7.73
C GLY A 184 -25.11 4.41 6.54
N THR A 185 -25.11 3.80 5.36
CA THR A 185 -24.68 4.38 4.08
C THR A 185 -25.53 5.60 3.73
N ARG A 186 -25.18 6.76 4.28
CA ARG A 186 -25.79 8.05 3.92
C ARG A 186 -24.98 8.63 2.77
N ALA A 187 -25.68 9.07 1.72
CA ALA A 187 -25.04 9.80 0.63
C ALA A 187 -24.36 11.07 1.17
N ILE A 188 -23.09 11.24 0.84
CA ILE A 188 -22.30 12.42 1.22
C ILE A 188 -22.93 13.69 0.65
N SER A 189 -23.09 14.71 1.48
CA SER A 189 -23.55 16.03 1.07
C SER A 189 -22.37 17.00 0.92
N THR A 190 -22.59 18.14 0.26
CA THR A 190 -21.61 19.22 0.20
C THR A 190 -21.21 19.72 1.60
N ALA A 191 -22.14 19.71 2.56
CA ALA A 191 -21.86 20.07 3.94
C ALA A 191 -20.87 19.11 4.60
N ASP A 192 -21.00 17.80 4.34
CA ASP A 192 -20.07 16.79 4.84
C ASP A 192 -18.67 16.98 4.24
N VAL A 193 -18.57 17.33 2.96
CA VAL A 193 -17.30 17.67 2.29
C VAL A 193 -16.62 18.87 2.97
N LEU A 194 -17.37 19.96 3.19
CA LEU A 194 -16.83 21.17 3.83
C LEU A 194 -16.40 20.90 5.28
N GLN A 195 -17.22 20.16 6.04
CA GLN A 195 -16.88 19.76 7.40
C GLN A 195 -15.60 18.91 7.43
N GLN A 196 -15.50 17.90 6.57
CA GLN A 196 -14.32 17.04 6.51
C GLN A 196 -13.08 17.81 6.06
N TYR A 197 -13.24 18.77 5.15
CA TYR A 197 -12.15 19.66 4.73
C TYR A 197 -11.56 20.43 5.90
N HIS A 198 -12.39 20.99 6.79
CA HIS A 198 -11.92 21.64 8.01
C HIS A 198 -11.22 20.65 8.95
N GLN A 199 -11.74 19.43 9.06
CA GLN A 199 -11.15 18.41 9.93
C GLN A 199 -9.76 17.95 9.48
N LEU A 200 -9.44 18.02 8.17
CA LEU A 200 -8.09 17.70 7.67
C LEU A 200 -6.99 18.54 8.33
N PHE A 201 -7.31 19.79 8.68
CA PHE A 201 -6.38 20.73 9.27
C PHE A 201 -6.59 20.94 10.78
N ALA A 202 -7.49 20.18 11.39
CA ALA A 202 -7.67 20.19 12.84
C ALA A 202 -6.48 19.56 13.58
N GLN A 203 -5.64 18.80 12.87
CA GLN A 203 -4.35 18.29 13.34
C GLN A 203 -3.25 18.84 12.43
N ALA A 204 -2.05 19.04 13.00
CA ALA A 204 -0.89 19.40 12.18
C ALA A 204 -0.56 18.26 11.20
N PRO A 205 -0.18 18.57 9.96
CA PRO A 205 0.27 17.56 9.00
C PRO A 205 1.56 16.90 9.46
N LEU A 206 1.73 15.61 9.15
CA LEU A 206 3.01 14.94 9.23
C LEU A 206 3.87 15.40 8.05
N LEU A 207 5.07 15.88 8.33
CA LEU A 207 5.99 16.38 7.31
C LEU A 207 7.07 15.33 7.03
N ILE A 208 7.32 15.08 5.74
CA ILE A 208 8.39 14.18 5.31
C ILE A 208 9.21 14.88 4.24
N LEU A 209 10.50 15.03 4.48
CA LEU A 209 11.42 15.75 3.62
C LEU A 209 12.49 14.81 3.05
N GLY A 210 12.69 14.84 1.75
CA GLY A 210 13.78 14.13 1.09
C GLY A 210 14.46 15.02 0.06
N GLY A 211 15.77 14.87 -0.10
CA GLY A 211 16.52 15.66 -1.08
C GLY A 211 17.95 15.94 -0.68
N PRO A 212 18.71 16.61 -1.55
CA PRO A 212 20.11 16.92 -1.31
C PRO A 212 20.31 17.93 -0.17
N ASP A 213 19.31 18.77 0.12
CA ASP A 213 19.38 19.78 1.17
C ASP A 213 18.50 19.42 2.39
N ALA A 214 18.10 18.15 2.53
CA ALA A 214 17.10 17.75 3.52
C ALA A 214 17.50 18.09 4.97
N ASP A 215 18.76 17.85 5.35
CA ASP A 215 19.29 18.14 6.68
C ASP A 215 19.22 19.65 7.04
N PRO A 216 19.85 20.56 6.27
CA PRO A 216 19.80 21.99 6.59
C PRO A 216 18.38 22.59 6.47
N LEU A 217 17.52 22.00 5.64
CA LEU A 217 16.11 22.39 5.55
C LEU A 217 15.30 21.89 6.75
N ALA A 218 15.57 20.69 7.23
CA ALA A 218 14.94 20.13 8.43
C ALA A 218 15.33 20.93 9.67
N GLU A 219 16.58 21.36 9.79
CA GLU A 219 17.00 22.26 10.87
C GLU A 219 16.21 23.56 10.85
N LYS A 220 16.00 24.18 9.68
CA LYS A 220 15.16 25.39 9.54
C LYS A 220 13.71 25.15 9.95
N LEU A 221 13.13 24.02 9.53
CA LEU A 221 11.78 23.62 9.92
C LEU A 221 11.66 23.32 11.42
N ASN A 222 12.73 22.83 12.06
CA ASN A 222 12.78 22.51 13.48
C ASN A 222 13.04 23.75 14.36
N SER A 223 13.83 24.70 13.88
CA SER A 223 14.22 25.93 14.59
C SER A 223 13.24 27.08 14.41
N ALA A 224 12.32 26.98 13.46
CA ALA A 224 11.27 27.96 13.28
C ALA A 224 10.26 27.91 14.46
N ASP A 225 10.35 28.92 15.33
CA ASP A 225 9.23 29.39 16.17
C ASP A 225 8.03 29.85 15.30
N ASP A 226 8.24 30.07 13.98
CA ASP A 226 7.24 30.59 13.02
C ASP A 226 6.03 29.68 12.76
N PHE A 227 6.05 28.42 13.20
CA PHE A 227 4.89 27.56 13.14
C PHE A 227 3.94 27.96 14.29
N ASP A 228 3.30 29.13 14.24
CA ASP A 228 2.48 29.66 15.35
C ASP A 228 0.95 29.50 15.14
N GLY A 229 0.52 28.87 14.03
CA GLY A 229 -0.91 28.74 13.70
C GLY A 229 -1.68 27.64 14.43
N VAL A 230 -1.01 26.77 15.17
CA VAL A 230 -1.63 25.68 15.95
C VAL A 230 -0.82 25.58 17.24
N SER A 231 -1.41 25.98 18.37
CA SER A 231 -0.69 26.08 19.64
C SER A 231 0.18 24.84 19.89
N GLY A 232 1.44 25.03 20.33
CA GLY A 232 2.42 23.94 20.51
C GLY A 232 1.93 22.78 21.40
N ALA A 233 0.89 22.99 22.20
CA ALA A 233 0.24 21.96 23.00
C ALA A 233 -0.67 20.99 22.20
N GLU A 234 -1.18 21.38 21.03
CA GLU A 234 -2.02 20.53 20.18
C GLU A 234 -1.21 19.72 19.16
N ARG A 235 0.01 20.15 18.81
CA ARG A 235 0.90 19.44 17.86
C ARG A 235 1.58 18.21 18.42
N SER A 236 1.78 18.15 19.73
CA SER A 236 2.31 16.97 20.41
C SER A 236 1.28 15.87 20.60
N ARG A 237 0.02 16.06 20.16
CA ARG A 237 -0.95 14.98 20.21
C ARG A 237 -0.56 13.93 19.16
N PRO A 238 -0.24 12.69 19.55
CA PRO A 238 -0.04 11.63 18.58
C PRO A 238 -1.28 11.53 17.71
N LEU A 239 -1.09 11.29 16.40
CA LEU A 239 -2.16 10.94 15.46
C LEU A 239 -3.18 10.09 16.20
N ARG A 240 -4.39 10.63 16.44
CA ARG A 240 -5.38 9.95 17.29
C ARG A 240 -5.58 8.56 16.71
N HIS A 241 -5.16 7.57 17.48
CA HIS A 241 -5.34 6.18 17.10
C HIS A 241 -6.84 5.97 17.13
N ALA A 242 -7.45 5.71 15.97
CA ALA A 242 -8.74 5.03 15.99
C ALA A 242 -8.50 3.79 16.86
N LYS A 243 -9.22 3.66 17.98
CA LYS A 243 -9.11 2.49 18.85
C LYS A 243 -9.12 1.27 17.94
N GLN A 244 -8.14 0.37 18.09
CA GLN A 244 -8.15 -0.95 17.47
C GLN A 244 -9.54 -1.53 17.68
N HIS A 245 -10.37 -1.44 16.65
CA HIS A 245 -11.63 -2.15 16.64
C HIS A 245 -11.20 -3.56 16.29
N ASN A 246 -11.19 -4.43 17.30
CA ASN A 246 -11.22 -5.86 17.08
C ASN A 246 -12.37 -6.13 16.12
N SER A 247 -12.03 -6.30 14.85
CA SER A 247 -12.95 -6.68 13.80
C SER A 247 -13.61 -7.96 14.27
N ALA A 248 -14.90 -7.91 14.61
CA ALA A 248 -15.66 -9.10 14.87
C ALA A 248 -15.49 -10.05 13.66
N PRO A 249 -15.40 -11.37 13.88
CA PRO A 249 -15.24 -12.32 12.78
C PRO A 249 -16.33 -12.09 11.73
N VAL A 250 -15.90 -11.88 10.49
CA VAL A 250 -16.77 -11.75 9.32
C VAL A 250 -17.65 -12.99 9.27
N GLN A 251 -18.97 -12.82 9.44
CA GLN A 251 -19.87 -13.95 9.26
C GLN A 251 -19.91 -14.33 7.78
N PRO A 252 -19.78 -15.63 7.45
CA PRO A 252 -19.82 -16.08 6.07
C PRO A 252 -21.18 -15.75 5.47
N LEU A 253 -21.18 -15.13 4.30
CA LEU A 253 -22.40 -14.64 3.66
C LEU A 253 -22.33 -14.79 2.14
N LYS A 254 -23.40 -15.33 1.55
CA LYS A 254 -23.60 -15.40 0.09
C LYS A 254 -24.51 -14.28 -0.37
N LEU A 255 -24.08 -13.54 -1.38
CA LEU A 255 -24.83 -12.46 -2.02
C LEU A 255 -24.91 -12.70 -3.51
N GLN A 256 -26.09 -12.50 -4.08
CA GLN A 256 -26.34 -12.66 -5.50
C GLN A 256 -26.76 -11.31 -6.10
N LEU A 257 -26.08 -10.94 -7.18
CA LEU A 257 -26.39 -9.82 -8.04
C LEU A 257 -26.81 -10.39 -9.40
N SER A 258 -27.77 -9.76 -10.05
CA SER A 258 -28.25 -10.15 -11.37
C SER A 258 -28.18 -8.96 -12.30
N ASP A 259 -27.46 -9.11 -13.41
CA ASP A 259 -27.44 -8.15 -14.50
C ASP A 259 -27.28 -8.92 -15.82
N ALA A 260 -28.35 -8.98 -16.61
CA ALA A 260 -28.40 -9.73 -17.86
C ALA A 260 -27.42 -9.22 -18.94
N ARG A 261 -26.82 -8.05 -18.73
CA ARG A 261 -25.88 -7.44 -19.69
C ARG A 261 -24.42 -7.77 -19.40
N LEU A 262 -24.14 -8.42 -18.27
CA LEU A 262 -22.77 -8.61 -17.77
C LEU A 262 -22.41 -10.10 -17.73
N PRO A 263 -21.12 -10.44 -17.95
CA PRO A 263 -20.66 -11.81 -17.80
C PRO A 263 -20.82 -12.31 -16.36
N ALA A 264 -20.97 -13.62 -16.19
CA ALA A 264 -21.01 -14.21 -14.86
C ALA A 264 -19.63 -14.09 -14.17
N MET A 265 -19.62 -13.54 -12.97
CA MET A 265 -18.41 -13.30 -12.20
C MET A 265 -18.62 -13.55 -10.72
N TYR A 266 -17.52 -13.87 -10.03
CA TYR A 266 -17.54 -14.25 -8.64
C TYR A 266 -16.49 -13.48 -7.87
N LEU A 267 -16.82 -13.10 -6.65
CA LEU A 267 -15.91 -12.48 -5.72
C LEU A 267 -15.90 -13.25 -4.41
N LEU A 268 -14.70 -13.60 -3.94
CA LEU A 268 -14.43 -14.08 -2.60
C LEU A 268 -13.66 -13.01 -1.84
N GLY A 269 -14.27 -12.41 -0.83
CA GLY A 269 -13.66 -11.32 -0.09
C GLY A 269 -13.62 -11.56 1.42
N ALA A 270 -12.62 -10.97 2.07
CA ALA A 270 -12.49 -10.99 3.52
C ALA A 270 -11.83 -9.71 4.03
N SER A 271 -12.09 -9.38 5.29
CA SER A 271 -11.31 -8.37 6.02
C SER A 271 -9.88 -8.83 6.20
N MET A 272 -8.95 -7.88 6.17
CA MET A 272 -7.54 -8.09 6.44
C MET A 272 -7.10 -7.16 7.57
N PRO A 273 -6.07 -7.54 8.33
CA PRO A 273 -5.44 -6.63 9.28
C PRO A 273 -4.78 -5.45 8.56
N GLY A 274 -4.68 -4.33 9.28
CA GLY A 274 -4.00 -3.12 8.84
C GLY A 274 -2.48 -3.23 8.81
N ARG A 275 -1.83 -2.14 8.42
CA ARG A 275 -0.36 -2.01 8.42
C ARG A 275 0.24 -1.94 9.82
N ASP A 276 -0.55 -1.64 10.84
CA ASP A 276 -0.10 -1.57 12.24
C ASP A 276 -0.10 -2.93 12.97
N ALA A 277 -0.52 -4.01 12.31
CA ALA A 277 -0.48 -5.35 12.87
C ALA A 277 0.96 -5.82 13.12
N GLU A 278 1.20 -6.46 14.27
CA GLU A 278 2.53 -6.93 14.68
C GLU A 278 3.14 -7.94 13.70
N ASP A 279 2.29 -8.73 13.04
CA ASP A 279 2.64 -9.76 12.06
C ASP A 279 2.36 -9.31 10.60
N TYR A 280 2.38 -8.00 10.36
CA TYR A 280 2.18 -7.42 9.03
C TYR A 280 3.05 -8.05 7.93
N ALA A 281 4.33 -8.29 8.21
CA ALA A 281 5.24 -8.91 7.24
C ALA A 281 4.79 -10.33 6.84
N ALA A 282 4.22 -11.10 7.79
CA ALA A 282 3.67 -12.41 7.50
C ALA A 282 2.40 -12.32 6.64
N HIS A 283 1.55 -11.33 6.88
CA HIS A 283 0.38 -11.06 6.06
C HIS A 283 0.73 -10.63 4.63
N LEU A 284 1.74 -9.76 4.49
CA LEU A 284 2.29 -9.35 3.19
C LEU A 284 2.89 -10.55 2.44
N LEU A 285 3.68 -11.39 3.10
CA LEU A 285 4.25 -12.58 2.46
C LEU A 285 3.14 -13.55 2.02
N ALA A 286 2.16 -13.82 2.89
CA ALA A 286 1.03 -14.70 2.59
C ALA A 286 0.22 -14.24 1.37
N ILE A 287 -0.15 -12.95 1.30
CA ILE A 287 -0.95 -12.45 0.17
C ILE A 287 -0.14 -12.42 -1.13
N ARG A 288 1.18 -12.17 -1.07
CA ARG A 288 2.06 -12.22 -2.24
C ARG A 288 2.29 -13.64 -2.73
N SER A 289 2.43 -14.61 -1.82
CA SER A 289 2.54 -16.03 -2.19
C SER A 289 1.25 -16.52 -2.82
N LEU A 290 0.10 -16.09 -2.31
CA LEU A 290 -1.20 -16.35 -2.91
C LEU A 290 -1.31 -15.75 -4.33
N GLN A 291 -0.90 -14.49 -4.50
CA GLN A 291 -0.86 -13.85 -5.81
C GLN A 291 0.02 -14.63 -6.79
N ARG A 292 1.21 -15.05 -6.36
CA ARG A 292 2.15 -15.80 -7.18
C ARG A 292 1.60 -17.18 -7.57
N ALA A 293 0.92 -17.87 -6.65
CA ALA A 293 0.26 -19.14 -6.93
C ALA A 293 -0.82 -18.98 -8.02
N LEU A 294 -1.57 -17.86 -8.00
CA LEU A 294 -2.58 -17.55 -9.01
C LEU A 294 -1.95 -17.24 -10.37
N GLU A 295 -0.82 -16.53 -10.41
CA GLU A 295 -0.07 -16.20 -11.64
C GLU A 295 0.56 -17.42 -12.31
N LEU A 296 0.96 -18.44 -11.54
CA LEU A 296 1.58 -19.66 -12.07
C LEU A 296 0.57 -20.66 -12.64
N ARG A 297 -0.74 -20.38 -12.57
CA ARG A 297 -1.74 -21.29 -13.10
C ARG A 297 -1.88 -21.22 -14.61
N PRO A 298 -2.25 -22.35 -15.25
CA PRO A 298 -2.52 -22.37 -16.68
C PRO A 298 -3.77 -21.55 -17.03
N ASP A 299 -3.70 -20.79 -18.13
CA ASP A 299 -4.76 -19.90 -18.63
C ASP A 299 -6.13 -20.59 -18.83
N ALA A 300 -6.13 -21.90 -19.07
CA ALA A 300 -7.34 -22.73 -19.18
C ALA A 300 -8.17 -22.78 -17.88
N ALA A 301 -7.63 -22.30 -16.76
CA ALA A 301 -8.32 -22.24 -15.48
C ALA A 301 -9.28 -21.03 -15.34
N GLY A 302 -9.24 -20.05 -16.24
CA GLY A 302 -10.02 -18.80 -16.17
C GLY A 302 -9.16 -17.59 -15.78
N HIS A 303 -9.73 -16.38 -15.85
CA HIS A 303 -9.04 -15.17 -15.41
C HIS A 303 -9.31 -14.89 -13.92
N TYR A 304 -8.23 -14.56 -13.21
CA TYR A 304 -8.23 -14.28 -11.78
C TYR A 304 -7.66 -12.89 -11.53
N ARG A 305 -8.26 -12.18 -10.60
CA ARG A 305 -7.72 -10.91 -10.11
C ARG A 305 -7.78 -10.88 -8.59
N LEU A 306 -6.61 -10.83 -7.96
CA LEU A 306 -6.48 -10.57 -6.54
C LEU A 306 -6.33 -9.07 -6.31
N VAL A 307 -7.26 -8.49 -5.55
CA VAL A 307 -7.19 -7.11 -5.08
C VAL A 307 -6.90 -7.14 -3.58
N TRP A 308 -5.88 -6.41 -3.17
CA TRP A 308 -5.52 -6.23 -1.77
C TRP A 308 -5.35 -4.75 -1.50
N GLN A 309 -6.10 -4.24 -0.53
CA GLN A 309 -6.06 -2.84 -0.14
C GLN A 309 -5.96 -2.78 1.38
N GLN A 310 -5.07 -1.94 1.88
CA GLN A 310 -4.88 -1.74 3.31
C GLN A 310 -4.92 -0.26 3.68
N SER A 311 -5.46 0.01 4.85
CA SER A 311 -5.24 1.21 5.64
C SER A 311 -4.29 0.88 6.80
N ARG A 312 -4.03 1.87 7.64
CA ARG A 312 -3.28 1.73 8.88
C ARG A 312 -3.83 0.63 9.78
N ASP A 313 -5.14 0.62 10.01
CA ASP A 313 -5.82 -0.18 11.04
C ASP A 313 -6.64 -1.37 10.49
N SER A 314 -6.90 -1.38 9.18
CA SER A 314 -7.74 -2.41 8.55
C SER A 314 -7.41 -2.57 7.08
N GLY A 315 -8.09 -3.50 6.42
CA GLY A 315 -7.94 -3.72 4.99
C GLY A 315 -8.92 -4.77 4.49
N TYR A 316 -8.81 -5.09 3.22
CA TYR A 316 -9.56 -6.20 2.64
C TYR A 316 -8.74 -6.88 1.55
N ARG A 317 -9.11 -8.13 1.29
CA ARG A 317 -8.75 -8.85 0.08
C ARG A 317 -10.00 -9.22 -0.69
N ALA A 318 -9.89 -9.25 -2.01
CA ALA A 318 -10.94 -9.71 -2.90
C ALA A 318 -10.30 -10.53 -4.03
N LEU A 319 -10.68 -11.79 -4.14
CA LEU A 319 -10.36 -12.64 -5.28
C LEU A 319 -11.55 -12.63 -6.23
N ILE A 320 -11.34 -12.09 -7.43
CA ILE A 320 -12.33 -11.99 -8.49
C ILE A 320 -12.04 -13.08 -9.52
N LEU A 321 -13.09 -13.79 -9.94
CA LEU A 321 -13.04 -14.86 -10.92
C LEU A 321 -13.99 -14.55 -12.07
N ASP A 322 -13.44 -14.58 -13.29
CA ASP A 322 -14.21 -14.38 -14.51
C ASP A 322 -14.58 -15.74 -15.13
N GLY A 323 -15.87 -15.94 -15.43
CA GLY A 323 -16.24 -16.75 -16.60
C GLY A 323 -16.50 -18.25 -16.47
N GLN A 324 -16.76 -18.88 -15.30
CA GLN A 324 -17.36 -20.23 -15.28
C GLN A 324 -18.39 -20.47 -14.16
N PRO A 325 -19.70 -20.46 -14.47
CA PRO A 325 -20.75 -20.62 -13.47
C PRO A 325 -20.77 -22.01 -12.80
N ALA A 326 -20.35 -23.07 -13.50
CA ALA A 326 -20.34 -24.42 -12.97
C ALA A 326 -19.38 -24.58 -11.78
N ARG A 327 -18.13 -24.12 -11.91
CA ARG A 327 -17.11 -24.20 -10.83
C ARG A 327 -17.46 -23.33 -9.62
N ALA A 328 -18.04 -22.18 -9.87
CA ALA A 328 -18.43 -21.27 -8.81
C ALA A 328 -19.71 -21.69 -8.07
N GLN A 329 -20.64 -22.38 -8.75
CA GLN A 329 -21.74 -23.09 -8.10
C GLN A 329 -21.22 -24.20 -7.20
N THR A 330 -20.23 -24.98 -7.63
CA THR A 330 -19.59 -26.01 -6.78
C THR A 330 -18.92 -25.39 -5.54
N LEU A 331 -18.26 -24.22 -5.68
CA LEU A 331 -17.72 -23.47 -4.53
C LEU A 331 -18.82 -23.01 -3.57
N ALA A 332 -19.90 -22.45 -4.14
CA ALA A 332 -21.00 -21.91 -3.36
C ALA A 332 -21.77 -23.00 -2.60
N GLU A 333 -21.88 -24.21 -3.16
CA GLU A 333 -22.45 -25.38 -2.50
C GLU A 333 -21.54 -25.90 -1.37
N LYS A 334 -20.22 -25.95 -1.59
CA LYS A 334 -19.25 -26.36 -0.55
C LYS A 334 -19.22 -25.40 0.66
N VAL A 335 -19.26 -24.09 0.42
CA VAL A 335 -19.31 -23.07 1.50
C VAL A 335 -20.60 -23.17 2.34
N GLN A 336 -21.68 -23.68 1.75
CA GLN A 336 -22.98 -23.82 2.42
C GLN A 336 -23.05 -25.06 3.32
N LEU A 337 -22.28 -26.12 3.03
CA LEU A 337 -22.22 -27.36 3.80
C LEU A 337 -21.39 -27.23 5.10
N THR A 338 -20.39 -26.34 5.14
CA THR A 338 -19.50 -26.18 6.31
C THR A 338 -20.03 -25.25 7.40
N ALA A 339 -20.94 -24.32 7.09
CA ALA A 339 -21.53 -23.43 8.09
C ALA A 339 -22.46 -24.14 9.12
N ALA A 340 -22.76 -25.43 8.92
CA ALA A 340 -23.70 -26.21 9.73
C ALA A 340 -23.07 -27.31 10.61
N ALA A 341 -21.74 -27.52 10.59
CA ALA A 341 -21.08 -28.60 11.33
C ALA A 341 -19.92 -28.10 12.22
N PRO A 342 -19.71 -28.66 13.43
CA PRO A 342 -18.59 -28.31 14.29
C PRO A 342 -17.28 -28.84 13.71
N VAL A 343 -16.24 -27.99 13.74
CA VAL A 343 -14.92 -28.20 13.14
C VAL A 343 -14.15 -29.28 13.91
N ASP A 344 -13.96 -30.44 13.27
CA ASP A 344 -12.93 -31.40 13.62
C ASP A 344 -11.89 -31.47 12.48
N LYS A 345 -10.73 -32.07 12.73
CA LYS A 345 -9.43 -32.03 12.02
C LYS A 345 -9.37 -32.20 10.47
N THR A 346 -10.49 -32.20 9.77
CA THR A 346 -10.66 -32.27 8.31
C THR A 346 -10.62 -30.91 7.59
N ALA A 347 -10.40 -29.79 8.29
CA ALA A 347 -10.35 -28.45 7.69
C ALA A 347 -9.26 -28.29 6.59
N MET A 348 -8.21 -29.11 6.59
CA MET A 348 -7.18 -29.13 5.54
C MET A 348 -7.59 -29.88 4.26
N GLU A 349 -8.49 -30.87 4.33
CA GLU A 349 -9.01 -31.55 3.13
C GLU A 349 -10.12 -30.74 2.42
N LEU A 350 -10.69 -29.75 3.09
CA LEU A 350 -11.75 -28.88 2.54
C LEU A 350 -11.22 -27.63 1.81
N ILE A 351 -9.91 -27.39 1.84
CA ILE A 351 -9.22 -26.40 0.99
C ILE A 351 -8.87 -26.99 -0.39
N ASP A 352 -9.48 -28.12 -0.76
CA ASP A 352 -9.73 -28.47 -2.17
C ASP A 352 -10.85 -27.58 -2.75
N SER A 353 -10.65 -26.27 -2.61
CA SER A 353 -11.34 -25.28 -3.41
C SER A 353 -10.78 -25.44 -4.83
N PRO A 354 -11.58 -25.80 -5.85
CA PRO A 354 -11.10 -25.91 -7.24
C PRO A 354 -10.55 -24.59 -7.80
N VAL A 355 -10.56 -23.52 -7.00
CA VAL A 355 -10.01 -22.21 -7.31
C VAL A 355 -8.53 -22.11 -6.97
N ILE A 356 -7.97 -22.82 -5.99
CA ILE A 356 -6.53 -22.76 -5.69
C ILE A 356 -6.07 -24.12 -5.22
N ASP A 357 -5.21 -24.77 -6.00
CA ASP A 357 -4.52 -25.97 -5.56
C ASP A 357 -3.52 -25.58 -4.45
N THR A 358 -3.88 -25.86 -3.20
CA THR A 358 -3.03 -25.54 -2.05
C THR A 358 -1.71 -26.30 -2.09
N ALA A 359 -1.58 -27.39 -2.86
CA ALA A 359 -0.31 -28.10 -3.03
C ALA A 359 0.72 -27.27 -3.79
N VAL A 360 0.28 -26.31 -4.62
CA VAL A 360 1.15 -25.33 -5.28
C VAL A 360 1.72 -24.34 -4.25
N ILE A 361 1.00 -24.08 -3.16
CA ILE A 361 1.42 -23.20 -2.06
C ILE A 361 2.25 -24.00 -1.06
N ASN A 362 3.42 -24.43 -1.52
CA ASN A 362 4.40 -25.14 -0.71
C ASN A 362 5.51 -24.20 -0.21
N ALA A 363 6.38 -24.72 0.66
CA ALA A 363 7.50 -23.97 1.22
C ALA A 363 8.42 -23.37 0.15
N GLY A 364 8.63 -24.07 -0.97
CA GLY A 364 9.42 -23.58 -2.09
C GLY A 364 8.83 -22.32 -2.72
N LEU A 365 7.53 -22.30 -3.01
CA LEU A 365 6.85 -21.11 -3.54
C LEU A 365 6.93 -19.93 -2.55
N ILE A 366 6.74 -20.21 -1.25
CA ILE A 366 6.78 -19.18 -0.21
C ILE A 366 8.19 -18.58 -0.12
N ASP A 367 9.22 -19.42 -0.14
CA ASP A 367 10.62 -18.99 -0.11
C ASP A 367 10.99 -18.18 -1.36
N ASP A 368 10.61 -18.64 -2.55
CA ASP A 368 10.81 -17.92 -3.81
C ASP A 368 10.12 -16.56 -3.79
N THR A 369 8.89 -16.51 -3.28
CA THR A 369 8.14 -15.25 -3.12
C THR A 369 8.86 -14.31 -2.15
N ARG A 370 9.36 -14.83 -1.02
CA ARG A 370 10.12 -14.05 -0.04
C ARG A 370 11.36 -13.46 -0.70
N GLN A 371 12.14 -14.25 -1.44
CA GLN A 371 13.35 -13.78 -2.11
C GLN A 371 13.04 -12.71 -3.17
N LEU A 372 11.99 -12.91 -3.97
CA LEU A 372 11.54 -11.93 -4.96
C LEU A 372 11.13 -10.61 -4.29
N LEU A 373 10.35 -10.68 -3.21
CA LEU A 373 9.89 -9.51 -2.48
C LEU A 373 11.07 -8.76 -1.84
N LEU A 374 12.00 -9.47 -1.21
CA LEU A 374 13.23 -8.90 -0.65
C LEU A 374 14.06 -8.22 -1.74
N GLN A 375 14.20 -8.85 -2.92
CA GLN A 375 14.94 -8.26 -4.03
C GLN A 375 14.26 -6.98 -4.54
N GLN A 376 12.94 -6.98 -4.73
CA GLN A 376 12.17 -5.82 -5.17
C GLN A 376 12.27 -4.67 -4.18
N LEU A 377 12.10 -4.94 -2.88
CA LEU A 377 12.22 -3.93 -1.83
C LEU A 377 13.65 -3.38 -1.75
N ARG A 378 14.69 -4.23 -1.87
CA ARG A 378 16.08 -3.76 -1.94
C ARG A 378 16.31 -2.84 -3.14
N GLN A 379 15.78 -3.20 -4.31
CA GLN A 379 15.87 -2.34 -5.51
C GLN A 379 15.14 -1.02 -5.33
N GLN A 380 13.96 -1.02 -4.70
CA GLN A 380 13.24 0.23 -4.39
C GLN A 380 14.05 1.11 -3.43
N LEU A 381 14.59 0.54 -2.36
CA LEU A 381 15.40 1.27 -1.37
C LEU A 381 16.77 1.74 -1.90
N GLN A 382 17.19 1.29 -3.09
CA GLN A 382 18.36 1.84 -3.78
C GLN A 382 18.06 3.15 -4.51
N THR A 383 16.78 3.48 -4.73
CA THR A 383 16.38 4.72 -5.39
C THR A 383 16.00 5.79 -4.36
N PRO A 384 16.34 7.07 -4.59
CA PRO A 384 15.92 8.16 -3.69
C PRO A 384 14.40 8.20 -3.48
N GLN A 385 13.63 7.97 -4.55
CA GLN A 385 12.17 7.93 -4.48
C GLN A 385 11.67 6.78 -3.59
N GLY A 386 12.19 5.56 -3.77
CA GLY A 386 11.75 4.40 -2.98
C GLY A 386 12.14 4.51 -1.50
N GLN A 387 13.27 5.15 -1.18
CA GLN A 387 13.63 5.49 0.19
C GLN A 387 12.63 6.47 0.82
N LEU A 388 12.23 7.50 0.08
CA LEU A 388 11.26 8.48 0.55
C LEU A 388 9.85 7.86 0.71
N ASP A 389 9.44 6.99 -0.20
CA ASP A 389 8.19 6.21 -0.11
C ASP A 389 8.17 5.28 1.12
N GLN A 390 9.30 4.63 1.42
CA GLN A 390 9.44 3.81 2.62
C GLN A 390 9.41 4.68 3.88
N LEU A 391 10.11 5.82 3.88
CA LEU A 391 10.07 6.77 5.00
C LEU A 391 8.64 7.26 5.26
N THR A 392 7.88 7.57 4.20
CA THR A 392 6.45 7.90 4.30
C THR A 392 5.65 6.82 5.00
N THR A 393 5.87 5.56 4.61
CA THR A 393 5.19 4.41 5.21
C THR A 393 5.57 4.25 6.70
N LEU A 394 6.85 4.35 7.04
CA LEU A 394 7.31 4.21 8.43
C LEU A 394 6.79 5.34 9.32
N ALA A 395 6.90 6.59 8.85
CA ALA A 395 6.48 7.78 9.58
C ALA A 395 4.97 7.77 9.84
N PHE A 396 4.15 7.51 8.81
CA PHE A 396 2.70 7.56 8.94
C PHE A 396 2.14 6.46 9.87
N ASN A 397 2.74 5.27 9.85
CA ASN A 397 2.32 4.17 10.72
C ASN A 397 2.96 4.26 12.13
N ASN A 398 3.64 5.36 12.46
CA ASN A 398 4.30 5.59 13.74
C ASN A 398 5.33 4.50 14.11
N LEU A 399 5.98 3.91 13.10
CA LEU A 399 7.06 2.94 13.25
C LEU A 399 8.39 3.67 13.51
N THR A 400 8.36 4.62 14.44
CA THR A 400 9.42 5.60 14.66
C THR A 400 10.61 4.97 15.38
N GLY A 401 11.81 5.17 14.85
CA GLY A 401 13.05 4.53 15.32
C GLY A 401 13.42 3.24 14.58
N GLN A 402 12.60 2.80 13.63
CA GLN A 402 12.96 1.71 12.72
C GLN A 402 13.82 2.22 11.57
N ARG A 403 14.84 1.45 11.18
CA ARG A 403 15.64 1.69 9.97
C ARG A 403 14.77 1.53 8.72
N LEU A 404 15.16 2.15 7.61
CA LEU A 404 14.47 2.00 6.31
C LEU A 404 14.28 0.53 5.91
N ASP A 405 15.24 -0.33 6.27
CA ASP A 405 15.25 -1.75 5.92
C ASP A 405 14.62 -2.68 6.96
N THR A 406 13.99 -2.15 8.00
CA THR A 406 13.35 -2.99 9.04
C THR A 406 12.32 -3.95 8.46
N ILE A 407 11.62 -3.55 7.38
CA ILE A 407 10.68 -4.45 6.68
C ILE A 407 11.40 -5.63 6.00
N LEU A 408 12.64 -5.45 5.55
CA LEU A 408 13.45 -6.55 4.99
C LEU A 408 13.77 -7.57 6.07
N ASP A 409 14.20 -7.11 7.24
CA ASP A 409 14.50 -7.98 8.39
C ASP A 409 13.26 -8.71 8.87
N GLN A 410 12.13 -7.99 8.99
CA GLN A 410 10.84 -8.59 9.36
C GLN A 410 10.41 -9.67 8.36
N LEU A 411 10.50 -9.40 7.05
CA LEU A 411 10.16 -10.38 6.00
C LEU A 411 11.09 -11.59 6.01
N GLN A 412 12.39 -11.37 6.26
CA GLN A 412 13.39 -12.42 6.35
C GLN A 412 13.17 -13.31 7.59
N ALA A 413 12.68 -12.73 8.68
CA ALA A 413 12.41 -13.41 9.94
C ALA A 413 11.09 -14.21 9.95
N VAL A 414 10.20 -14.03 8.97
CA VAL A 414 8.93 -14.77 8.92
C VAL A 414 9.16 -16.26 8.68
N PRO A 415 8.76 -17.14 9.63
CA PRO A 415 8.84 -18.59 9.46
C PRO A 415 7.99 -19.05 8.27
N GLY A 416 8.55 -19.90 7.40
CA GLY A 416 7.86 -20.37 6.19
C GLY A 416 6.64 -21.25 6.49
N ASP A 417 6.70 -22.00 7.59
CA ASP A 417 5.65 -22.86 8.13
C ASP A 417 4.42 -22.09 8.63
N ASP A 418 4.58 -20.81 9.01
CA ASP A 418 3.47 -19.94 9.42
C ASP A 418 2.62 -19.44 8.24
N ILE A 419 3.17 -19.42 7.02
CA ILE A 419 2.53 -18.78 5.87
C ILE A 419 1.42 -19.65 5.27
N GLY A 420 1.63 -20.95 5.13
CA GLY A 420 0.63 -21.89 4.61
C GLY A 420 -0.70 -21.83 5.39
N PRO A 421 -0.68 -21.97 6.73
CA PRO A 421 -1.87 -21.82 7.58
C PRO A 421 -2.56 -20.46 7.45
N ARG A 422 -1.80 -19.36 7.30
CA ARG A 422 -2.37 -18.02 7.09
C ARG A 422 -3.10 -17.91 5.76
N ILE A 423 -2.52 -18.44 4.68
CA ILE A 423 -3.17 -18.50 3.37
C ILE A 423 -4.40 -19.41 3.41
N ALA A 424 -4.35 -20.50 4.17
CA ALA A 424 -5.48 -21.39 4.40
C ALA A 424 -6.60 -20.76 5.24
N HIS A 425 -6.27 -19.82 6.14
CA HIS A 425 -7.22 -19.04 6.93
C HIS A 425 -7.87 -17.88 6.16
N TYR A 426 -7.09 -17.17 5.34
CA TYR A 426 -7.63 -16.58 4.11
C TYR A 426 -8.22 -17.74 3.28
N LEU A 427 -8.97 -17.65 2.20
CA LEU A 427 -9.54 -18.87 1.54
C LEU A 427 -10.56 -19.70 2.37
N ALA A 428 -10.42 -19.90 3.69
CA ALA A 428 -11.35 -20.65 4.53
C ALA A 428 -12.80 -20.15 4.40
N PRO A 429 -13.79 -21.03 4.18
CA PRO A 429 -15.19 -20.65 3.95
C PRO A 429 -15.76 -19.71 5.03
N GLU A 430 -15.40 -19.93 6.29
CA GLU A 430 -15.89 -19.20 7.45
C GLU A 430 -15.40 -17.74 7.52
N THR A 431 -14.34 -17.37 6.79
CA THR A 431 -13.82 -16.00 6.75
C THR A 431 -14.29 -15.22 5.52
N GLN A 432 -15.11 -15.83 4.66
CA GLN A 432 -15.38 -15.33 3.32
C GLN A 432 -16.79 -14.78 3.13
N ILE A 433 -16.84 -13.64 2.44
CA ILE A 433 -18.04 -13.13 1.79
C ILE A 433 -17.98 -13.56 0.32
N LEU A 434 -18.94 -14.37 -0.10
CA LEU A 434 -19.11 -14.77 -1.50
C LEU A 434 -20.14 -13.86 -2.17
N ILE A 435 -19.74 -13.20 -3.25
CA ILE A 435 -20.64 -12.38 -4.07
C ILE A 435 -20.63 -12.93 -5.49
N THR A 436 -21.82 -13.22 -6.03
CA THR A 436 -21.98 -13.76 -7.37
C THR A 436 -22.72 -12.75 -8.24
N LEU A 437 -22.17 -12.38 -9.39
CA LEU A 437 -22.86 -11.63 -10.43
C LEU A 437 -23.25 -12.62 -11.52
N ASN A 438 -24.54 -12.83 -11.74
CA ASN A 438 -25.03 -13.71 -12.79
C ASN A 438 -25.48 -12.89 -13.99
N GLY A 439 -24.90 -13.17 -15.16
CA GLY A 439 -25.55 -12.94 -16.45
C GLY A 439 -26.63 -14.01 -16.65
N GLN A 440 -27.82 -13.62 -17.13
CA GLN A 440 -28.87 -14.58 -17.51
C GLN A 440 -28.61 -15.18 -18.88
#